data_AF-A0A6P1ZMG1-F1
#
_entry.id   AF-A0A6P1ZMG1-F1
#
_cell.length_a   1.000
_cell.length_b   1.000
_cell.length_c   1.000
_cell.angle_alpha   90.00
_cell.angle_beta   90.00
_cell.angle_gamma   90.00
#
_symmetry.space_group_name_H-M   'P 1'
#
loop_
_entity.id
_entity.type
_entity.pdbx_description
1 polymer ?
#
loop_
_entity_poly.entity_id
_entity_poly.type
_entity_poly.pdbx_seq_one_letter_code
_entity_poly.pdbx_strand_id
1 'polypeptide(L)'
;MTEQNDTTLHERLKNCIQTILELEPDVERLELGHILRDEYSTLRDFLERVDSVHLEEGEVRRIEEATSSFLEELESPLGNARDPRPRGRIMQ
;
A
#
# COMPACT_ATOMS: atom_id res chain seq x y z
N MET A 1 13.06 27.79 8.79
CA MET A 1 12.05 27.37 7.78
C MET A 1 12.24 25.92 7.31
N THR A 2 13.24 25.18 7.79
CA THR A 2 13.51 23.79 7.38
C THR A 2 12.72 22.73 8.16
N GLU A 3 12.47 22.93 9.46
CA GLU A 3 11.78 21.94 10.32
C GLU A 3 10.32 21.67 9.93
N GLN A 4 9.58 22.69 9.48
CA GLN A 4 8.19 22.51 9.01
C GLN A 4 8.09 21.66 7.74
N ASN A 5 9.09 21.74 6.85
CA ASN A 5 9.11 20.92 5.64
C ASN A 5 9.39 19.46 5.98
N ASP A 6 10.32 19.20 6.90
CA ASP A 6 10.67 17.83 7.30
C ASP A 6 9.48 17.12 7.95
N THR A 7 8.77 17.81 8.86
CA THR A 7 7.55 17.27 9.48
C THR A 7 6.48 16.93 8.44
N THR A 8 6.31 17.78 7.41
CA THR A 8 5.35 17.56 6.32
C THR A 8 5.75 16.36 5.46
N LEU A 9 7.06 16.15 5.21
CA LEU A 9 7.57 15.01 4.46
C LEU A 9 7.37 13.69 5.21
N HIS A 10 7.64 13.67 6.52
CA HIS A 10 7.37 12.49 7.35
C HIS A 10 5.88 12.14 7.36
N GLU A 11 4.98 13.12 7.53
CA GLU A 11 3.53 12.90 7.50
C GLU A 11 3.06 12.30 6.17
N ARG A 12 3.56 12.82 5.04
CA ARG A 12 3.24 12.27 3.71
C ARG A 12 3.72 10.83 3.55
N LEU A 13 4.95 10.55 3.95
CA LEU A 13 5.49 9.19 3.90
C LEU A 13 4.69 8.22 4.79
N LYS A 14 4.34 8.65 6.02
CA LYS A 14 3.47 7.87 6.92
C LYS A 14 2.13 7.57 6.27
N ASN A 15 1.50 8.55 5.64
CA ASN A 15 0.23 8.36 4.94
C ASN A 15 0.35 7.30 3.83
N CYS A 16 1.41 7.33 3.02
CA CYS A 16 1.64 6.31 1.99
C CYS A 16 1.76 4.90 2.58
N ILE A 17 2.60 4.75 3.61
CA ILE A 17 2.83 3.46 4.25
C ILE A 17 1.55 2.96 4.93
N GLN A 18 0.84 3.81 5.66
CA GLN A 18 -0.43 3.47 6.30
C GLN A 18 -1.48 3.03 5.26
N THR A 19 -1.60 3.75 4.14
CA THR A 19 -2.50 3.38 3.04
C THR A 19 -2.20 1.97 2.51
N ILE A 20 -0.92 1.61 2.35
CA ILE A 20 -0.52 0.27 1.93
C ILE A 20 -0.88 -0.78 3.00
N LEU A 21 -0.58 -0.49 4.28
CA LEU A 21 -0.87 -1.39 5.40
C LEU A 21 -2.37 -1.64 5.60
N GLU A 22 -3.22 -0.65 5.33
CA GLU A 22 -4.69 -0.79 5.40
C GLU A 22 -5.23 -1.83 4.42
N LEU A 23 -4.52 -2.10 3.32
CA LEU A 23 -4.91 -3.05 2.29
C LEU A 23 -4.45 -4.48 2.56
N GLU A 24 -3.51 -4.68 3.48
CA GLU A 24 -2.98 -6.00 3.84
C GLU A 24 -4.07 -7.08 4.03
N PRO A 25 -5.13 -6.89 4.84
CA PRO A 25 -6.11 -7.95 5.07
C PRO A 25 -6.89 -8.35 3.81
N ASP A 26 -7.02 -7.44 2.84
CA ASP A 26 -7.68 -7.72 1.57
C ASP A 26 -6.70 -8.37 0.57
N VAL A 27 -5.44 -7.95 0.56
CA VAL A 27 -4.38 -8.52 -0.27
C VAL A 27 -4.02 -9.94 0.18
N GLU A 28 -3.97 -10.22 1.49
CA GLU A 28 -3.72 -11.56 2.02
C GLU A 28 -4.76 -12.62 1.57
N ARG A 29 -5.97 -12.18 1.21
CA ARG A 29 -7.04 -13.04 0.70
C ARG A 29 -6.88 -13.39 -0.77
N LEU A 30 -6.02 -12.69 -1.51
CA LEU A 30 -5.74 -12.97 -2.91
C LEU A 30 -4.88 -14.22 -3.06
N GLU A 31 -4.95 -14.83 -4.25
CA GLU A 31 -4.05 -15.92 -4.61
C GLU A 31 -2.60 -15.43 -4.53
N LEU A 32 -1.75 -16.16 -3.78
CA LEU A 32 -0.36 -15.79 -3.45
C LEU A 32 -0.18 -14.55 -2.55
N GLY A 33 -1.24 -13.93 -2.03
CA GLY A 33 -1.14 -12.75 -1.16
C GLY A 33 -0.31 -12.96 0.10
N HIS A 34 -0.26 -14.20 0.60
CA HIS A 34 0.56 -14.58 1.75
C HIS A 34 2.07 -14.41 1.57
N ILE A 35 2.55 -14.28 0.33
CA ILE A 35 3.96 -14.04 0.02
C ILE A 35 4.36 -12.64 0.47
N LEU A 36 3.43 -11.68 0.49
CA LEU A 36 3.69 -10.28 0.83
C LEU A 36 3.71 -9.99 2.34
N ARG A 37 3.51 -11.02 3.19
CA ARG A 37 3.39 -10.83 4.65
C ARG A 37 4.66 -10.28 5.28
N ASP A 38 5.81 -10.75 4.83
CA ASP A 38 7.10 -10.30 5.36
C ASP A 38 7.37 -8.84 4.94
N GLU A 39 6.92 -8.45 3.75
CA GLU A 39 6.97 -7.09 3.24
C GLU A 39 6.05 -6.15 4.04
N TYR A 40 4.81 -6.56 4.34
CA TYR A 40 3.92 -5.80 5.22
C TYR A 40 4.46 -5.68 6.65
N SER A 41 5.10 -6.73 7.19
CA SER A 41 5.80 -6.65 8.47
C SER A 41 6.93 -5.61 8.42
N THR A 42 7.72 -5.62 7.36
CA THR A 42 8.81 -4.65 7.16
C THR A 42 8.29 -3.22 7.08
N LEU A 43 7.16 -3.00 6.40
CA LEU A 43 6.52 -1.68 6.32
C LEU A 43 6.01 -1.18 7.68
N ARG A 44 5.45 -2.06 8.52
CA ARG A 44 5.07 -1.72 9.90
C ARG A 44 6.26 -1.30 10.74
N ASP A 45 7.32 -2.11 10.73
CA ASP A 45 8.54 -1.81 11.49
C ASP A 45 9.18 -0.49 11.02
N PHE A 46 9.09 -0.20 9.72
CA PHE A 46 9.58 1.05 9.16
C PHE A 46 8.73 2.26 9.57
N LEU A 47 7.40 2.11 9.63
CA LEU A 47 6.49 3.18 10.04
C LEU A 47 6.79 3.69 11.45
N GLU A 48 7.20 2.82 12.38
CA GLU A 48 7.59 3.18 13.74
C GLU A 48 8.83 4.08 13.81
N ARG A 49 9.64 4.10 12.75
CA ARG A 49 10.96 4.76 12.73
C ARG A 49 11.04 5.90 11.72
N VAL A 50 9.98 6.17 10.97
CA VAL A 50 9.94 7.17 9.90
C VAL A 50 10.39 8.56 10.37
N ASP A 51 10.00 8.99 11.57
CA ASP A 51 10.37 10.31 12.13
C ASP A 51 11.88 10.49 12.36
N SER A 52 12.64 9.40 12.33
CA SER A 52 14.10 9.41 12.48
C SER A 52 14.86 9.41 11.15
N VAL A 53 14.15 9.32 10.02
CA VAL A 53 14.75 9.24 8.68
C VAL A 53 14.88 10.64 8.12
N HIS A 54 16.04 10.98 7.56
CA HIS A 54 16.17 12.21 6.78
C HIS A 54 15.52 11.99 5.40
N LEU A 55 14.58 12.85 5.03
CA LEU A 55 13.83 12.72 3.77
C LEU A 55 14.07 13.92 2.87
N GLU A 56 14.18 13.63 1.57
CA GLU A 56 14.09 14.65 0.53
C GLU A 56 12.73 14.58 -0.18
N GLU A 57 12.23 15.75 -0.62
CA GLU A 57 10.95 15.85 -1.36
C GLU A 57 10.89 14.90 -2.56
N GLY A 58 12.00 14.73 -3.28
CA GLY A 58 12.07 13.83 -4.43
C GLY A 58 11.89 12.35 -4.06
N GLU A 59 12.34 11.94 -2.87
CA GLU A 59 12.17 10.57 -2.39
C GLU A 59 10.73 10.32 -1.98
N VAL A 60 10.14 11.25 -1.22
CA VAL A 60 8.72 11.16 -0.82
C VAL A 60 7.82 11.10 -2.05
N ARG A 61 8.07 11.95 -3.06
CA ARG A 61 7.30 11.93 -4.31
C ARG A 61 7.40 10.60 -5.06
N ARG A 62 8.59 9.96 -5.08
CA ARG A 62 8.76 8.64 -5.70
C ARG A 62 7.96 7.56 -4.98
N ILE A 63 7.90 7.64 -3.65
CA ILE A 63 7.11 6.71 -2.83
C ILE A 63 5.61 6.95 -3.03
N GLU A 64 5.17 8.20 -3.11
CA GLU A 64 3.79 8.56 -3.45
C GLU A 64 3.38 8.00 -4.81
N GLU A 65 4.21 8.18 -5.84
CA GLU A 65 3.98 7.65 -7.18
C GLU A 65 3.91 6.11 -7.17
N ALA A 66 4.85 5.44 -6.50
CA ALA A 66 4.84 3.98 -6.37
C ALA A 66 3.61 3.47 -5.60
N THR A 67 3.17 4.21 -4.58
CA THR A 67 1.96 3.90 -3.82
C THR A 67 0.73 4.00 -4.73
N SER A 68 0.62 5.07 -5.54
CA SER A 68 -0.47 5.21 -6.51
C SER A 68 -0.51 4.05 -7.50
N SER A 69 0.63 3.70 -8.10
CA SER A 69 0.70 2.57 -9.03
C SER A 69 0.32 1.24 -8.37
N PHE A 70 0.75 1.01 -7.13
CA PHE A 70 0.35 -0.18 -6.37
C PHE A 70 -1.18 -0.25 -6.16
N LEU A 71 -1.81 0.87 -5.82
CA LEU A 71 -3.26 0.94 -5.65
C LEU A 71 -4.01 0.64 -6.96
N GLU A 72 -3.56 1.24 -8.06
CA GLU A 72 -4.13 1.03 -9.40
C GLU A 72 -4.02 -0.44 -9.84
N GLU A 73 -2.87 -1.07 -9.60
CA GLU A 73 -2.66 -2.50 -9.90
C GLU A 73 -3.57 -3.41 -9.07
N LEU A 74 -3.92 -3.01 -7.85
CA LEU A 74 -4.79 -3.76 -6.95
C LEU A 74 -6.28 -3.62 -7.25
N GLU A 75 -6.72 -2.58 -7.98
CA GLU A 75 -8.15 -2.40 -8.30
C GLU A 75 -8.74 -3.61 -9.04
N SER A 76 -7.99 -4.19 -9.97
CA SER A 76 -8.40 -5.37 -10.74
C SER A 76 -8.53 -6.64 -9.88
N PRO A 77 -7.49 -7.11 -9.16
CA PRO A 77 -7.60 -8.32 -8.35
C PRO A 77 -8.59 -8.18 -7.19
N LEU A 78 -8.66 -7.02 -6.52
CA LEU A 78 -9.62 -6.78 -5.44
C LEU A 78 -11.06 -6.60 -5.95
N GLY A 79 -11.23 -5.98 -7.12
CA GLY A 79 -12.51 -5.87 -7.81
C GLY A 79 -13.07 -7.23 -8.25
N ASN A 80 -12.19 -8.11 -8.75
CA ASN A 80 -12.55 -9.48 -9.15
C ASN A 80 -12.84 -10.39 -7.93
N ALA A 81 -12.14 -10.20 -6.80
CA ALA A 81 -12.39 -10.94 -5.57
C ALA A 81 -13.78 -10.65 -4.94
N ARG A 82 -14.40 -9.51 -5.29
CA ARG A 82 -15.72 -9.09 -4.81
C ARG A 82 -16.91 -9.60 -5.66
N ASP A 83 -16.70 -10.29 -6.78
CA ASP A 83 -17.78 -10.93 -7.54
C ASP A 83 -17.79 -12.47 -7.32
N PRO A 84 -18.50 -12.98 -6.30
CA PRO A 84 -18.58 -14.41 -6.03
C PRO A 84 -19.55 -15.14 -6.97
N ARG A 85 -20.01 -14.54 -8.09
CA ARG A 85 -20.98 -15.22 -8.97
C ARG A 85 -20.29 -16.39 -9.68
N PRO A 86 -20.70 -17.65 -9.42
CA PRO A 86 -20.24 -18.75 -10.24
C PRO A 86 -20.76 -18.49 -11.65
N ARG A 87 -19.86 -18.48 -12.64
CA ARG A 87 -20.23 -18.59 -14.06
C ARG A 87 -20.83 -19.98 -14.30
N GLY A 88 -22.04 -20.18 -13.80
CA GLY A 88 -22.88 -21.32 -14.11
C GLY A 88 -23.33 -21.20 -15.55
N ARG A 89 -22.77 -22.06 -16.41
CA ARG A 89 -23.36 -22.44 -17.69
C ARG A 89 -24.86 -22.69 -17.49
N ILE A 90 -25.70 -21.89 -18.13
CA ILE A 90 -27.04 -22.35 -18.49
C ILE A 90 -26.96 -22.69 -19.97
N MET A 91 -26.69 -23.98 -20.26
CA MET A 91 -27.17 -24.58 -21.49
C MET A 91 -28.67 -24.77 -21.30
N GLN A 92 -29.49 -24.01 -22.03
CA GLN A 92 -30.81 -24.42 -22.48
C GLN A 92 -31.03 -23.87 -23.89
#